data_AF-J2L6M7-F1
#
_entry.id   AF-J2L6M7-F1
#
_cell.length_a   1.000
_cell.length_b   1.000
_cell.length_c   1.000
_cell.angle_alpha   90.00
_cell.angle_beta   90.00
_cell.angle_gamma   90.00
#
_symmetry.space_group_name_H-M   'P 1'
#
loop_
_entity.id
_entity.type
_entity.pdbx_description
1 polymer ?
#
loop_
_entity_poly.entity_id
_entity_poly.type
_entity_poly.pdbx_seq_one_letter_code
_entity_poly.pdbx_strand_id
1 'polypeptide(L)'
;MPGNTPDNPASHRDGRHHNANAKRPARSPSAVELIAQATAARAALNGHQPGPSDKAPAGNDLPTIKELEEARGDQDRHRNRSRRESTRSPQESPRS
;
A
#
# COMPACT_ATOMS: atom_id res chain seq x y z
N MET A 1 -58.66 14.83 31.63
CA MET A 1 -57.52 13.98 31.21
C MET A 1 -56.48 14.87 30.52
N PRO A 2 -55.43 15.35 31.21
CA PRO A 2 -54.19 15.80 30.57
C PRO A 2 -53.30 14.57 30.31
N GLY A 3 -52.33 14.51 29.41
CA GLY A 3 -51.75 15.43 28.45
C GLY A 3 -50.75 14.60 27.62
N ASN A 4 -50.57 14.96 26.35
CA ASN A 4 -49.64 14.32 25.43
C ASN A 4 -48.17 14.69 25.75
N THR A 5 -47.33 13.69 25.98
CA THR A 5 -45.87 13.80 25.80
C THR A 5 -45.36 12.52 25.14
N PRO A 6 -44.69 12.58 23.97
CA PRO A 6 -43.95 11.44 23.46
C PRO A 6 -42.61 11.35 24.20
N ASP A 7 -42.51 10.42 25.15
CA ASP A 7 -41.24 9.97 25.70
C ASP A 7 -40.45 9.22 24.63
N ASN A 8 -39.49 9.90 24.01
CA ASN A 8 -38.46 9.23 23.23
C ASN A 8 -37.11 9.92 23.41
N PRO A 9 -36.32 9.57 24.44
CA PRO A 9 -34.89 9.73 24.35
C PRO A 9 -34.37 8.55 23.52
N ALA A 10 -34.17 8.79 22.23
CA ALA A 10 -33.32 7.97 21.39
C ALA A 10 -31.94 7.85 22.08
N SER A 11 -31.73 6.72 22.76
CA SER A 11 -30.44 6.31 23.32
C SER A 11 -29.53 5.93 22.16
N HIS A 12 -28.98 6.95 21.51
CA HIS A 12 -27.85 6.84 20.61
C HIS A 12 -26.71 7.66 21.21
N ARG A 13 -25.58 6.97 21.41
CA ARG A 13 -24.21 7.48 21.62
C ARG A 13 -23.59 7.27 23.01
N ASP A 14 -23.60 6.03 23.50
CA ASP A 14 -22.61 5.58 24.48
C ASP A 14 -21.55 4.71 23.81
N GLY A 15 -20.64 5.43 23.16
CA GLY A 15 -19.38 4.92 22.61
C GLY A 15 -18.52 6.09 22.14
N ARG A 16 -18.75 7.28 22.71
CA ARG A 16 -18.05 8.49 22.32
C ARG A 16 -16.59 8.32 22.73
N HIS A 17 -15.70 8.44 21.74
CA HIS A 17 -14.25 8.47 21.89
C HIS A 17 -13.82 9.61 22.83
N HIS A 18 -14.03 9.45 24.13
CA HIS A 18 -13.82 10.48 25.15
C HIS A 18 -12.35 10.90 25.28
N ASN A 19 -11.44 10.27 24.53
CA ASN A 19 -10.03 10.50 24.70
C ASN A 19 -9.16 10.46 23.43
N ALA A 20 -9.75 10.63 22.24
CA ALA A 20 -8.99 10.64 20.99
C ALA A 20 -7.91 11.75 20.95
N ASN A 21 -8.08 12.80 21.76
CA ASN A 21 -7.19 13.94 21.83
C ASN A 21 -6.21 13.92 23.02
N ALA A 22 -6.27 12.95 23.95
CA ALA A 22 -5.35 12.93 25.12
C ALA A 22 -3.87 12.91 24.72
N LYS A 23 -3.56 12.25 23.61
CA LYS A 23 -2.20 12.08 23.13
C LYS A 23 -1.80 13.12 22.10
N ARG A 24 -2.68 14.07 21.75
CA ARG A 24 -2.33 15.12 20.82
C ARG A 24 -1.35 16.06 21.51
N PRO A 25 -0.22 16.38 20.86
CA PRO A 25 0.66 17.42 21.36
C PRO A 25 -0.13 18.72 21.56
N ALA A 26 0.07 19.39 22.69
CA ALA A 26 -0.60 20.66 22.99
C ALA A 26 -0.22 21.76 21.97
N ARG A 27 0.90 21.60 21.27
CA ARG A 27 1.39 22.51 20.26
C ARG A 27 1.97 21.75 19.07
N SER A 28 1.70 22.24 17.88
CA SER A 28 2.36 21.79 16.66
C SER A 28 3.83 22.24 16.66
N PRO A 29 4.76 21.42 16.15
CA PRO A 29 6.14 21.82 15.99
C PRO A 29 6.25 23.05 15.08
N SER A 30 7.18 23.93 15.40
CA SER A 30 7.55 25.08 14.57
C SER A 30 8.25 24.63 13.29
N ALA A 31 8.28 25.51 12.29
CA ALA A 31 8.98 25.23 11.03
C ALA A 31 10.48 24.91 11.25
N VAL A 32 11.11 25.58 12.21
CA VAL A 32 12.52 25.36 12.57
C VAL A 32 12.72 23.95 13.14
N GLU A 33 11.82 23.50 14.02
CA GLU A 33 11.86 22.15 14.60
C GLU A 33 11.64 21.07 13.55
N LEU A 34 10.74 21.30 12.57
CA LEU A 34 10.53 20.38 11.45
C LEU A 34 11.78 20.26 10.57
N ILE A 35 12.45 21.38 10.29
CA ILE A 35 13.70 21.38 9.52
C ILE A 35 14.80 20.63 10.28
N ALA A 36 14.92 20.85 11.59
CA ALA A 36 15.88 20.15 12.43
C ALA A 36 15.63 18.63 12.46
N GLN A 37 14.37 18.21 12.61
CA GLN A 37 13.98 16.80 12.59
C GLN A 37 14.27 16.16 11.23
N ALA A 38 13.93 16.83 10.13
CA ALA A 38 14.21 16.34 8.78
C ALA A 38 15.72 16.22 8.51
N THR A 39 16.50 17.18 9.00
CA THR A 39 17.97 17.16 8.87
C THR A 39 18.59 16.04 9.68
N ALA A 40 18.14 15.85 10.92
CA ALA A 40 18.57 14.74 11.77
C ALA A 40 18.22 13.37 11.17
N ALA A 41 17.01 13.23 10.60
CA ALA A 41 16.59 12.00 9.93
C ALA A 41 17.46 11.68 8.71
N ARG A 42 17.79 12.69 7.90
CA ARG A 42 18.72 12.53 6.77
C ARG A 42 20.13 12.13 7.23
N ALA A 43 20.63 12.75 8.30
CA ALA A 43 21.93 12.40 8.87
C ALA A 43 21.97 10.96 9.41
N ALA A 44 20.90 10.51 10.06
CA ALA A 44 20.78 9.12 10.53
C ALA A 44 20.78 8.10 9.37
N LEU A 45 20.14 8.44 8.25
CA LEU A 45 20.17 7.61 7.03
C LEU A 45 21.57 7.60 6.39
N ASN A 46 22.27 8.73 6.37
CA ASN A 46 23.63 8.80 5.83
C ASN A 46 24.68 8.11 6.73
N GLY A 47 24.39 7.95 8.02
CA GLY A 47 25.18 7.13 8.95
C GLY A 47 25.01 5.61 8.73
N HIS A 48 23.99 5.20 7.96
CA HIS A 48 23.94 3.91 7.31
C HIS A 48 24.84 3.97 6.07
N GLN A 49 26.15 4.03 6.30
CA GLN A 49 27.10 3.57 5.29
C GLN A 49 26.63 2.17 4.89
N PRO A 50 26.36 1.87 3.60
CA PRO A 50 26.43 0.48 3.19
C PRO A 50 27.82 0.03 3.61
N GLY A 51 27.92 -0.94 4.52
CA GLY A 51 29.21 -1.55 4.83
C GLY A 51 29.89 -1.96 3.52
N PRO A 52 31.23 -2.17 3.51
CA PRO A 52 31.88 -2.70 2.33
C PRO A 52 31.06 -3.89 1.85
N SER A 53 30.48 -3.73 0.66
CA SER A 53 29.63 -4.74 0.07
C SER A 53 30.57 -5.81 -0.45
N ASP A 54 31.16 -6.59 0.47
CA ASP A 54 31.99 -7.77 0.18
C ASP A 54 31.16 -8.94 -0.37
N LYS A 55 29.90 -8.66 -0.73
CA LYS A 55 29.22 -9.33 -1.81
C LYS A 55 28.69 -8.26 -2.75
N ALA A 56 29.40 -8.01 -3.84
CA ALA A 56 28.73 -7.55 -5.03
C ALA A 56 27.64 -8.58 -5.37
N PRO A 57 26.34 -8.25 -5.36
CA PRO A 57 25.44 -9.02 -6.19
C PRO A 57 25.84 -8.65 -7.62
N ALA A 58 26.60 -9.52 -8.27
CA ALA A 58 26.61 -9.54 -9.72
C ALA A 58 25.14 -9.72 -10.16
N GLY A 59 24.45 -8.63 -10.52
CA GLY A 59 23.03 -8.72 -10.84
C GLY A 59 22.20 -7.44 -10.76
N ASN A 60 22.78 -6.25 -10.57
CA ASN A 60 22.04 -4.98 -10.60
C ASN A 60 22.28 -4.17 -11.89
N ASP A 61 22.63 -4.82 -12.99
CA ASP A 61 22.62 -4.14 -14.28
C ASP A 61 21.15 -3.91 -14.66
N LEU A 62 20.83 -2.68 -15.06
CA LEU A 62 19.53 -2.39 -15.65
C LEU A 62 19.40 -3.26 -16.90
N PRO A 63 18.23 -3.91 -17.11
CA PRO A 63 18.03 -4.76 -18.26
C PRO A 63 18.26 -3.94 -19.53
N THR A 64 18.98 -4.55 -20.47
CA THR A 64 19.18 -3.98 -21.79
C THR A 64 17.84 -3.85 -22.52
N ILE A 65 17.78 -2.96 -23.52
CA ILE A 65 16.55 -2.76 -24.33
C ILE A 65 16.07 -4.08 -24.94
N LYS A 66 17.02 -4.93 -25.37
CA LYS A 66 16.71 -6.25 -25.94
C LYS A 66 16.03 -7.18 -24.92
N GLU A 67 16.52 -7.24 -23.69
CA GLU A 67 15.90 -8.04 -22.63
C GLU A 67 14.49 -7.54 -22.28
N LEU A 68 14.28 -6.22 -22.32
CA LEU A 68 12.96 -5.62 -22.13
C LEU A 68 11.99 -5.98 -23.27
N GLU A 69 12.44 -6.00 -24.52
CA GLU A 69 11.63 -6.41 -25.67
C GLU A 69 11.26 -7.90 -25.61
N GLU A 70 12.21 -8.76 -25.24
CA GLU A 70 11.98 -10.19 -25.07
C GLU A 70 10.96 -10.47 -23.96
N ALA A 71 11.11 -9.84 -22.80
CA ALA A 71 10.18 -9.98 -21.68
C ALA A 71 8.74 -9.54 -22.04
N ARG A 72 8.58 -8.48 -22.82
CA ARG A 72 7.26 -8.04 -23.33
C ARG A 72 6.65 -9.09 -24.25
N GLY A 73 7.44 -9.64 -25.17
CA GLY A 73 6.98 -10.70 -26.07
C GLY A 73 6.51 -11.95 -25.32
N ASP A 74 7.24 -12.36 -24.28
CA ASP A 74 6.86 -13.51 -23.45
C ASP A 74 5.59 -13.27 -22.64
N GLN A 75 5.43 -12.07 -22.08
CA GLN A 75 4.22 -11.68 -21.37
C GLN A 75 2.99 -11.72 -22.29
N ASP A 76 3.13 -11.22 -23.53
CA ASP A 76 2.06 -11.25 -24.52
C ASP A 76 1.71 -12.68 -24.95
N ARG A 77 2.71 -13.54 -25.18
CA ARG A 77 2.49 -14.97 -25.47
C ARG A 77 1.76 -15.66 -24.33
N HIS A 78 2.18 -15.44 -23.09
CA HIS A 78 1.57 -16.02 -21.91
C HIS A 78 0.12 -15.54 -21.75
N ARG A 79 -0.13 -14.24 -21.90
CA ARG A 79 -1.47 -13.65 -21.83
C ARG A 79 -2.40 -14.23 -22.90
N ASN A 80 -1.92 -14.34 -24.14
CA ASN A 80 -2.70 -14.89 -25.24
C ASN A 80 -2.99 -16.39 -25.07
N ARG A 81 -2.04 -17.16 -24.57
CA ARG A 81 -2.24 -18.57 -24.23
C ARG A 81 -3.26 -18.73 -23.10
N SER A 82 -3.08 -18.02 -21.99
CA SER A 82 -3.99 -18.04 -20.85
C SER A 82 -5.41 -17.61 -21.26
N ARG A 83 -5.55 -16.62 -22.15
CA ARG A 83 -6.85 -16.23 -22.69
C ARG A 83 -7.50 -17.35 -23.51
N ARG A 84 -6.75 -18.01 -24.39
CA ARG A 84 -7.25 -19.13 -25.20
C ARG A 84 -7.68 -20.30 -24.32
N GLU A 85 -6.90 -20.65 -23.31
CA GLU A 85 -7.21 -21.71 -22.34
C GLU A 85 -8.41 -21.35 -21.48
N SER A 86 -8.53 -20.10 -21.03
CA SER A 86 -9.70 -19.63 -20.26
C SER A 86 -10.99 -19.62 -21.09
N THR A 87 -10.89 -19.42 -22.41
CA THR A 87 -12.03 -19.53 -23.33
C THR A 87 -12.28 -20.95 -23.82
N ARG A 88 -11.39 -21.90 -23.51
CA ARG A 88 -11.57 -23.31 -23.84
C ARG A 88 -12.54 -23.94 -22.84
N SER A 89 -13.82 -23.67 -23.05
CA SER A 89 -14.90 -24.34 -22.32
C SER A 89 -14.83 -25.86 -22.58
N PRO A 90 -15.13 -26.71 -21.59
CA PRO A 90 -15.26 -28.14 -21.77
C PRO A 90 -16.59 -28.44 -22.50
N GLN A 91 -16.64 -28.16 -23.81
CA GLN A 91 -17.80 -28.48 -24.65
C GLN A 91 -17.45 -29.34 -25.85
N GLU A 92 -16.29 -30.00 -25.84
CA GLU A 92 -16.02 -31.15 -26.72
C GLU A 92 -16.17 -32.44 -25.89
N SER A 93 -17.41 -32.71 -25.46
CA SER A 93 -17.79 -34.12 -25.27
C SER A 93 -18.02 -34.70 -26.66
N PRO A 94 -17.32 -35.76 -27.08
CA PRO A 94 -17.65 -36.44 -28.31
C PRO A 94 -19.09 -36.94 -28.17
N ARG A 95 -19.96 -36.54 -29.10
CA ARG A 95 -21.28 -37.13 -29.25
C ARG A 95 -21.06 -38.60 -29.62
N SER A 96 -21.21 -39.49 -28.65
CA SER A 96 -21.46 -40.92 -28.88
C SER A 96 -22.94 -41.15 -29.14
#